data_AF-A0A9D1M282-F1
#
_entry.id   AF-A0A9D1M282-F1
#
_cell.length_a   1.000
_cell.length_b   1.000
_cell.length_c   1.000
_cell.angle_alpha   90.00
_cell.angle_beta   90.00
_cell.angle_gamma   90.00
#
_symmetry.space_group_name_H-M   'P 1'
#
loop_
_entity.id
_entity.type
_entity.pdbx_description
1 polymer ?
#
loop_
_entity_poly.entity_id
_entity_poly.type
_entity_poly.pdbx_seq_one_letter_code
_entity_poly.pdbx_strand_id
1 'polypeptide(L)'
;MEKLNYLIKYLLKENKDVRISEIPIDQESKKKLYRSLCNIRDPKPIDTEYIQMENTYLQEELKKKDITKAKEIKKIDQIMKKSGLENKDKIYLWQGDITKLEINAIVNAGNSQGLGCFIPCHNCIDNSIHSASFYPFSSQEEKWTFWARLVKLNRLNKPLKLYQELLETMKEKEYFVLTTNVDGQFEIAGFNNDKIFAIQGDYSFIQCEEGCHDKLYNNKNMVEEWIKNTKNCKIPKDLVPKCPVCGKNMEMNLRKDANFVQDEKWYIQAKRYEEFLEKAKSKKLVLLEIGVGFNTPGIIRLPFEQMTYHNLRTSLIRINKDYPFASHEIENRMISFNEDTNRIIEDLKEK
;
A
#
# COMPACT_ATOMS: atom_id res chain seq x y z
N MET A 1 -15.72 13.13 30.61
CA MET A 1 -15.30 14.28 29.76
C MET A 1 -13.90 14.76 30.09
N GLU A 2 -13.53 14.86 31.36
CA GLU A 2 -12.18 15.27 31.79
C GLU A 2 -11.08 14.33 31.30
N LYS A 3 -11.30 13.00 31.33
CA LYS A 3 -10.34 12.00 30.85
C LYS A 3 -10.01 12.15 29.36
N LEU A 4 -11.03 12.24 28.50
CA LEU A 4 -10.85 12.41 27.06
C LEU A 4 -10.18 13.76 26.73
N ASN A 5 -10.52 14.83 27.46
CA ASN A 5 -9.84 16.12 27.32
C ASN A 5 -8.36 16.04 27.74
N TYR A 6 -8.04 15.31 28.82
CA TYR A 6 -6.65 15.07 29.24
C TYR A 6 -5.86 14.36 28.14
N LEU A 7 -6.42 13.27 27.58
CA LEU A 7 -5.78 12.49 26.51
C LEU A 7 -5.52 13.32 25.24
N ILE A 8 -6.50 14.12 24.80
CA ILE A 8 -6.35 15.02 23.66
C ILE A 8 -5.26 16.07 23.91
N LYS A 9 -5.27 16.73 25.07
CA LYS A 9 -4.28 17.75 25.43
C LYS A 9 -2.86 17.17 25.48
N TYR A 10 -2.72 15.96 25.99
CA TYR A 10 -1.44 15.26 26.02
C TYR A 10 -0.88 15.07 24.59
N LEU A 11 -1.69 14.50 23.68
CA LEU A 11 -1.26 14.22 22.30
C LEU A 11 -0.96 15.49 21.50
N LEU A 12 -1.72 16.57 21.71
CA LEU A 12 -1.45 17.88 21.08
C LEU A 12 -0.15 18.51 21.58
N LYS A 13 0.15 18.38 22.87
CA LYS A 13 1.43 18.87 23.42
C LYS A 13 2.61 18.11 22.83
N GLU A 14 2.44 16.82 22.57
CA GLU A 14 3.46 15.94 22.02
C GLU A 14 3.66 16.12 20.50
N ASN A 15 2.63 16.55 19.77
CA ASN A 15 2.67 16.76 18.32
C ASN A 15 2.58 18.25 17.98
N LYS A 16 3.74 18.92 17.97
CA LYS A 16 3.87 20.37 17.78
C LYS A 16 3.46 20.87 16.38
N ASP A 17 3.39 19.98 15.41
CA ASP A 17 3.07 20.30 14.02
C ASP A 17 1.55 20.35 13.78
N VAL A 18 0.76 19.80 14.71
CA VAL A 18 -0.71 19.83 14.64
C VAL A 18 -1.22 21.08 15.36
N ARG A 19 -1.91 21.94 14.62
CA ARG A 19 -2.59 23.13 15.19
C ARG A 19 -4.09 22.98 15.09
N ILE A 20 -4.76 23.11 16.23
CA ILE A 20 -6.22 23.21 16.32
C ILE A 20 -6.60 24.55 16.96
N SER A 21 -7.73 25.12 16.56
CA SER A 21 -8.26 26.37 17.14
C SER A 21 -8.75 26.18 18.57
N GLU A 22 -9.53 25.12 18.80
CA GLU A 22 -10.07 24.74 20.11
C GLU A 22 -10.38 23.25 20.18
N ILE A 23 -10.44 22.70 21.39
CA ILE A 23 -10.93 21.32 21.61
C ILE A 23 -12.46 21.37 21.49
N PRO A 24 -13.08 20.56 20.62
CA PRO A 24 -14.53 20.54 20.44
C PRO A 24 -15.27 20.34 21.76
N ILE A 25 -16.48 20.88 21.92
CA ILE A 25 -17.25 20.75 23.17
C ILE A 25 -18.01 19.41 23.21
N ASP A 26 -18.58 19.02 22.07
CA ASP A 26 -19.40 17.82 21.96
C ASP A 26 -18.57 16.53 22.05
N GLN A 27 -19.20 15.47 22.55
CA GLN A 27 -18.52 14.24 22.87
C GLN A 27 -18.07 13.45 21.63
N GLU A 28 -18.80 13.54 20.51
CA GLU A 28 -18.50 12.77 19.30
C GLU A 28 -17.29 13.37 18.56
N SER A 29 -17.26 14.69 18.39
CA SER A 29 -16.14 15.39 17.80
C SER A 29 -14.88 15.27 18.64
N LYS A 30 -14.99 15.28 19.97
CA LYS A 30 -13.84 14.96 20.85
C LYS A 30 -13.29 13.56 20.59
N LYS A 31 -14.15 12.55 20.43
CA LYS A 31 -13.72 11.18 20.10
C LYS A 31 -13.03 11.10 18.75
N LYS A 32 -13.55 11.81 17.74
CA LYS A 32 -12.95 11.91 16.40
C LYS A 32 -11.57 12.58 16.46
N LEU A 33 -11.46 13.69 17.18
CA LEU A 33 -10.17 14.38 17.39
C LEU A 33 -9.16 13.48 18.10
N TYR A 34 -9.57 12.84 19.21
CA TYR A 34 -8.72 11.90 19.95
C TYR A 34 -8.20 10.79 19.05
N ARG A 35 -9.08 10.12 18.30
CA ARG A 35 -8.71 9.06 17.36
C ARG A 35 -7.75 9.56 16.26
N SER A 36 -7.98 10.76 15.76
CA SER A 36 -7.13 11.37 14.72
C SER A 36 -5.72 11.60 15.24
N LEU A 37 -5.59 12.12 16.47
CA LEU A 37 -4.30 12.33 17.12
C LEU A 37 -3.55 11.02 17.39
N CYS A 38 -4.26 9.96 17.82
CA CYS A 38 -3.64 8.64 17.98
C CYS A 38 -3.06 8.09 16.67
N ASN A 39 -3.76 8.32 15.54
CA ASN A 39 -3.36 7.76 14.24
C ASN A 39 -2.13 8.42 13.61
N ILE A 40 -1.86 9.68 13.94
CA ILE A 40 -0.74 10.47 13.40
C ILE A 40 0.42 10.59 14.37
N ARG A 41 0.32 9.96 15.54
CA ARG A 41 1.37 9.99 16.55
C ARG A 41 2.49 9.05 16.13
N ASP A 42 3.72 9.56 16.11
CA ASP A 42 4.90 8.73 15.88
C ASP A 42 5.00 7.58 16.91
N PRO A 43 5.59 6.43 16.54
CA PRO A 43 5.76 5.28 17.44
C PRO A 43 6.88 5.54 18.46
N LYS A 44 6.61 6.40 19.45
CA LYS A 44 7.51 6.76 20.54
C LYS A 44 6.95 6.37 21.91
N PRO A 45 7.78 6.22 22.96
CA PRO A 45 7.31 5.93 24.32
C PRO A 45 6.21 6.90 24.79
N ILE A 46 5.31 6.46 25.68
CA ILE A 46 4.20 7.27 26.20
C ILE A 46 4.12 7.15 27.73
N ASP A 47 3.70 8.22 28.41
CA ASP A 47 3.70 8.30 29.87
C ASP A 47 2.72 7.32 30.52
N THR A 48 3.12 6.76 31.66
CA THR A 48 2.29 5.80 32.43
C THR A 48 0.95 6.40 32.87
N GLU A 49 0.91 7.69 33.19
CA GLU A 49 -0.32 8.39 33.56
C GLU A 49 -1.30 8.45 32.38
N TYR A 50 -0.78 8.68 31.15
CA TYR A 50 -1.59 8.61 29.93
C TYR A 50 -2.20 7.22 29.75
N ILE A 51 -1.40 6.16 29.90
CA ILE A 51 -1.86 4.77 29.74
C ILE A 51 -2.98 4.45 30.74
N GLN A 52 -2.82 4.85 32.02
CA GLN A 52 -3.84 4.65 33.05
C GLN A 52 -5.14 5.39 32.71
N MET A 53 -5.03 6.62 32.23
CA MET A 53 -6.16 7.45 31.83
C MET A 53 -6.88 6.87 30.60
N GLU A 54 -6.12 6.41 29.60
CA GLU A 54 -6.63 5.78 28.38
C GLU A 54 -7.36 4.49 28.72
N ASN A 55 -6.75 3.60 29.50
CA ASN A 55 -7.39 2.36 29.89
C ASN A 55 -8.70 2.61 30.64
N THR A 56 -8.71 3.54 31.61
CA THR A 56 -9.93 3.89 32.35
C THR A 56 -11.03 4.38 31.41
N TYR A 57 -10.67 5.26 30.46
CA TYR A 57 -11.60 5.76 29.45
C TYR A 57 -12.14 4.64 28.54
N LEU A 58 -11.27 3.75 28.05
CA LEU A 58 -11.66 2.65 27.18
C LEU A 58 -12.55 1.62 27.90
N GLN A 59 -12.32 1.36 29.19
CA GLN A 59 -13.21 0.50 29.99
C GLN A 59 -14.59 1.12 30.20
N GLU A 60 -14.69 2.44 30.35
CA GLU A 60 -15.97 3.15 30.40
C GLU A 60 -16.73 3.09 29.06
N GLU A 61 -16.01 3.11 27.94
CA GLU A 61 -16.60 2.96 26.61
C GLU A 61 -17.03 1.51 26.33
N LEU A 62 -16.27 0.52 26.80
CA LEU A 62 -16.60 -0.89 26.67
C LEU A 62 -17.91 -1.25 27.40
N LYS A 63 -18.12 -0.70 28.60
CA LYS A 63 -19.36 -0.90 29.40
C LYS A 63 -20.65 -0.44 28.69
N LYS A 64 -20.54 0.35 27.62
CA LYS A 64 -21.68 0.83 26.82
C LYS A 64 -22.03 -0.08 25.65
N LYS A 65 -21.22 -1.11 25.39
CA LYS A 65 -21.39 -2.03 24.27
C LYS A 65 -22.02 -3.33 24.74
N ASP A 66 -22.82 -3.94 23.87
CA ASP A 66 -23.24 -5.33 24.04
C ASP A 66 -22.10 -6.26 23.62
N ILE A 67 -21.75 -7.21 24.48
CA ILE A 67 -20.53 -8.00 24.38
C ILE A 67 -20.90 -9.45 24.05
N THR A 68 -20.38 -9.95 22.93
CA THR A 68 -20.58 -11.33 22.47
C THR A 68 -19.52 -12.25 23.07
N LYS A 69 -19.95 -13.31 23.75
CA LYS A 69 -19.05 -14.33 24.31
C LYS A 69 -18.77 -15.43 23.29
N ALA A 70 -17.58 -16.03 23.33
CA ALA A 70 -17.21 -17.11 22.41
C ALA A 70 -18.22 -18.28 22.38
N LYS A 71 -18.85 -18.60 23.52
CA LYS A 71 -19.87 -19.65 23.65
C LYS A 71 -21.18 -19.38 22.88
N GLU A 72 -21.42 -18.12 22.49
CA GLU A 72 -22.59 -17.70 21.72
C GLU A 72 -22.35 -17.78 20.20
N ILE A 73 -21.12 -18.09 19.78
CA ILE A 73 -20.72 -18.17 18.38
C ILE A 73 -20.89 -19.60 17.87
N LYS A 74 -21.38 -19.74 16.64
CA LYS A 74 -21.54 -21.03 15.98
C LYS A 74 -20.21 -21.57 15.46
N LYS A 75 -20.01 -22.88 15.63
CA LYS A 75 -18.87 -23.62 15.09
C LYS A 75 -19.07 -24.01 13.63
N ILE A 76 -17.99 -24.24 12.88
CA ILE A 76 -18.05 -24.62 11.46
C ILE A 76 -18.71 -26.00 11.29
N ASP A 77 -18.56 -26.94 12.21
CA ASP A 77 -19.26 -28.24 12.15
C ASP A 77 -20.79 -28.12 12.28
N GLN A 78 -21.26 -27.13 13.05
CA GLN A 78 -22.67 -26.79 13.21
C GLN A 78 -23.24 -26.09 11.97
N ILE A 79 -22.41 -25.31 11.26
CA ILE A 79 -22.79 -24.54 10.07
C ILE A 79 -22.66 -25.38 8.79
N MET A 80 -21.58 -26.15 8.66
CA MET A 80 -21.16 -26.88 7.46
C MET A 80 -20.88 -28.36 7.77
N LYS A 81 -21.94 -29.13 8.06
CA LYS A 81 -21.83 -30.56 8.46
C LYS A 81 -20.99 -31.42 7.50
N LYS A 82 -21.11 -31.18 6.19
CA LYS A 82 -20.43 -31.94 5.12
C LYS A 82 -19.06 -31.38 4.69
N SER A 83 -18.48 -30.39 5.40
CA SER A 83 -17.15 -29.91 5.01
C SER A 83 -16.06 -30.96 5.31
N GLY A 84 -15.10 -31.08 4.40
CA GLY A 84 -13.86 -31.83 4.61
C GLY A 84 -12.80 -31.03 5.37
N LEU A 85 -13.19 -29.93 6.04
CA LEU A 85 -12.27 -29.07 6.78
C LEU A 85 -11.88 -29.74 8.09
N GLU A 86 -10.58 -29.94 8.29
CA GLU A 86 -10.03 -30.43 9.55
C GLU A 86 -10.30 -29.43 10.70
N ASN A 87 -10.56 -29.94 11.91
CA ASN A 87 -10.83 -29.15 13.13
C ASN A 87 -12.07 -28.23 13.08
N LYS A 88 -13.04 -28.51 12.21
CA LYS A 88 -14.29 -27.73 12.11
C LYS A 88 -15.11 -27.61 13.40
N ASP A 89 -14.91 -28.51 14.37
CA ASP A 89 -15.48 -28.49 15.72
C ASP A 89 -14.81 -27.46 16.67
N LYS A 90 -13.71 -26.85 16.22
CA LYS A 90 -12.92 -25.85 16.95
C LYS A 90 -12.86 -24.49 16.25
N ILE A 91 -13.30 -24.41 15.00
CA ILE A 91 -13.35 -23.17 14.23
C ILE A 91 -14.74 -22.57 14.39
N TYR A 92 -14.78 -21.30 14.78
CA TYR A 92 -16.02 -20.54 14.96
C TYR A 92 -16.14 -19.51 13.85
N LEU A 93 -17.35 -19.32 13.33
CA LEU A 93 -17.63 -18.28 12.34
C LEU A 93 -18.48 -17.18 12.98
N TRP A 94 -17.93 -15.97 13.01
CA TRP A 94 -18.57 -14.80 13.57
C TRP A 94 -18.40 -13.61 12.65
N GLN A 95 -19.44 -12.78 12.55
CA GLN A 95 -19.45 -11.57 11.74
C GLN A 95 -20.06 -10.44 12.56
N GLY A 96 -19.31 -9.35 12.78
CA GLY A 96 -19.74 -8.19 13.56
C GLY A 96 -18.62 -7.21 13.86
N ASP A 97 -18.89 -6.25 14.75
CA ASP A 97 -17.91 -5.29 15.26
C ASP A 97 -16.95 -5.96 16.25
N ILE A 98 -15.73 -6.25 15.80
CA ILE A 98 -14.73 -7.01 16.55
C ILE A 98 -14.46 -6.47 17.96
N THR A 99 -14.71 -5.18 18.21
CA THR A 99 -14.57 -4.57 19.53
C THR A 99 -15.65 -4.98 20.54
N LYS A 100 -16.63 -5.80 20.10
CA LYS A 100 -17.69 -6.40 20.90
C LYS A 100 -17.43 -7.87 21.25
N LEU A 101 -16.33 -8.48 20.79
CA LEU A 101 -16.00 -9.86 21.13
C LEU A 101 -15.29 -9.94 22.49
N GLU A 102 -15.87 -10.68 23.43
CA GLU A 102 -15.17 -11.12 24.64
C GLU A 102 -14.31 -12.34 24.31
N ILE A 103 -13.11 -12.06 23.82
CA ILE A 103 -12.10 -13.05 23.51
C ILE A 103 -10.76 -12.58 24.04
N ASN A 104 -9.93 -13.53 24.44
CA ASN A 104 -8.65 -13.22 25.08
C ASN A 104 -7.59 -12.73 24.08
N ALA A 105 -7.72 -13.10 22.79
CA ALA A 105 -6.81 -12.69 21.73
C ALA A 105 -7.55 -12.51 20.41
N ILE A 106 -7.22 -11.44 19.71
CA ILE A 106 -7.64 -11.15 18.34
C ILE A 106 -6.40 -11.26 17.45
N VAL A 107 -6.45 -12.11 16.42
CA VAL A 107 -5.45 -12.15 15.36
C VAL A 107 -6.09 -11.60 14.08
N ASN A 108 -5.42 -10.65 13.44
CA ASN A 108 -5.80 -10.18 12.10
C ASN A 108 -5.47 -11.31 11.08
N ALA A 109 -5.80 -11.15 9.80
CA ALA A 109 -5.03 -11.79 8.73
C ALA A 109 -3.71 -11.03 8.43
N GLY A 110 -3.31 -10.17 9.37
CA GLY A 110 -1.92 -9.99 9.79
C GLY A 110 -1.80 -10.45 11.25
N ASN A 111 -0.68 -10.32 11.92
CA ASN A 111 -0.63 -10.67 13.35
C ASN A 111 -1.54 -9.73 14.20
N SER A 112 -1.67 -10.00 15.50
CA SER A 112 -2.50 -9.26 16.46
C SER A 112 -2.23 -7.75 16.60
N GLN A 113 -1.20 -7.22 15.94
CA GLN A 113 -0.84 -5.79 15.90
C GLN A 113 -1.23 -5.09 14.58
N GLY A 114 -1.77 -5.83 13.61
CA GLY A 114 -2.26 -5.24 12.35
C GLY A 114 -1.21 -5.04 11.25
N LEU A 115 -0.02 -5.64 11.39
CA LEU A 115 1.18 -5.34 10.58
C LEU A 115 1.59 -6.45 9.59
N GLY A 116 0.65 -7.31 9.18
CA GLY A 116 0.97 -8.52 8.39
C GLY A 116 1.45 -9.69 9.27
N CYS A 117 1.64 -10.88 8.71
CA CYS A 117 1.95 -12.11 9.43
C CYS A 117 3.46 -12.25 9.69
N PHE A 118 3.89 -12.29 10.95
CA PHE A 118 5.30 -12.43 11.35
C PHE A 118 5.70 -13.86 11.73
N ILE A 119 4.79 -14.83 11.59
CA ILE A 119 5.09 -16.24 11.84
C ILE A 119 5.97 -16.74 10.68
N PRO A 120 7.23 -17.16 10.93
CA PRO A 120 8.13 -17.60 9.86
C PRO A 120 7.53 -18.77 9.08
N CYS A 121 7.51 -18.67 7.74
CA CYS A 121 7.03 -19.70 6.80
C CYS A 121 5.53 -20.07 6.90
N HIS A 122 4.67 -19.17 7.39
CA HIS A 122 3.23 -19.41 7.45
C HIS A 122 2.55 -19.22 6.08
N ASN A 123 1.74 -20.20 5.62
CA ASN A 123 1.12 -20.26 4.28
C ASN A 123 -0.03 -19.24 4.03
N CYS A 124 0.02 -18.05 4.63
CA CYS A 124 -0.90 -16.96 4.32
C CYS A 124 -0.40 -16.14 3.13
N ILE A 125 -1.32 -15.50 2.40
CA ILE A 125 -1.01 -14.68 1.21
C ILE A 125 0.01 -13.57 1.51
N ASP A 126 -0.06 -13.00 2.72
CA ASP A 126 0.81 -11.94 3.21
C ASP A 126 2.27 -12.42 3.41
N ASN A 127 2.47 -13.53 4.12
CA ASN A 127 3.79 -14.18 4.21
C ASN A 127 4.28 -14.64 2.83
N SER A 128 3.40 -15.16 1.97
CA SER A 128 3.83 -15.71 0.67
C SER A 128 4.42 -14.65 -0.26
N ILE A 129 3.95 -13.40 -0.16
CA ILE A 129 4.45 -12.27 -0.95
C ILE A 129 5.65 -11.60 -0.25
N HIS A 130 5.57 -11.36 1.06
CA HIS A 130 6.64 -10.70 1.82
C HIS A 130 7.85 -11.62 2.05
N SER A 131 7.64 -12.87 2.47
CA SER A 131 8.66 -13.90 2.68
C SER A 131 9.16 -14.53 1.39
N ALA A 132 8.87 -13.94 0.24
CA ALA A 132 9.52 -14.29 -1.00
C ALA A 132 10.18 -13.06 -1.66
N SER A 133 9.63 -11.86 -1.48
CA SER A 133 10.22 -10.63 -2.06
C SER A 133 11.32 -9.98 -1.19
N PHE A 134 11.30 -10.17 0.14
CA PHE A 134 12.31 -9.65 1.09
C PHE A 134 12.93 -10.73 1.97
N TYR A 135 12.71 -11.99 1.60
CA TYR A 135 13.24 -13.15 2.30
C TYR A 135 14.76 -13.16 2.26
N PRO A 136 15.45 -13.43 3.39
CA PRO A 136 16.87 -13.72 3.38
C PRO A 136 17.07 -15.12 2.79
N PHE A 137 16.92 -15.23 1.47
CA PHE A 137 17.13 -16.48 0.75
C PHE A 137 18.45 -17.10 1.18
N SER A 138 18.43 -18.42 1.39
CA SER A 138 19.60 -19.15 1.85
C SER A 138 20.76 -19.10 0.84
N SER A 139 20.46 -18.75 -0.41
CA SER A 139 21.41 -18.60 -1.51
C SER A 139 20.91 -17.59 -2.55
N GLN A 140 21.84 -17.03 -3.32
CA GLN A 140 21.50 -16.15 -4.44
C GLN A 140 20.73 -16.92 -5.53
N GLU A 141 21.04 -18.20 -5.69
CA GLU A 141 20.39 -19.11 -6.62
C GLU A 141 18.88 -19.21 -6.37
N GLU A 142 18.46 -19.31 -5.11
CA GLU A 142 17.02 -19.30 -4.73
C GLU A 142 16.39 -17.93 -4.93
N LYS A 143 17.08 -16.86 -4.52
CA LYS A 143 16.63 -15.46 -4.69
C LYS A 143 16.28 -15.17 -6.14
N TRP A 144 17.19 -15.50 -7.06
CA TRP A 144 17.01 -15.22 -8.48
C TRP A 144 16.02 -16.17 -9.15
N THR A 145 15.85 -17.41 -8.67
CA THR A 145 14.72 -18.25 -9.11
C THR A 145 13.37 -17.62 -8.76
N PHE A 146 13.23 -17.10 -7.54
CA PHE A 146 12.00 -16.42 -7.13
C PHE A 146 11.73 -15.19 -8.01
N TRP A 147 12.72 -14.30 -8.14
CA TRP A 147 12.58 -13.10 -8.95
C TRP A 147 12.29 -13.41 -10.41
N ALA A 148 12.91 -14.44 -10.99
CA ALA A 148 12.62 -14.86 -12.36
C ALA A 148 11.13 -15.18 -12.55
N ARG A 149 10.52 -15.89 -11.60
CA ARG A 149 9.08 -16.21 -11.64
C ARG A 149 8.21 -14.98 -11.42
N LEU A 150 8.57 -14.11 -10.49
CA LEU A 150 7.81 -12.90 -10.18
C LEU A 150 7.86 -11.88 -11.34
N VAL A 151 9.04 -11.68 -11.95
CA VAL A 151 9.21 -10.86 -13.15
C VAL A 151 8.43 -11.46 -14.31
N LYS A 152 8.49 -12.79 -14.53
CA LYS A 152 7.66 -13.44 -15.57
C LYS A 152 6.18 -13.14 -15.39
N LEU A 153 5.68 -13.30 -14.16
CA LEU A 153 4.27 -13.12 -13.85
C LEU A 153 3.80 -11.69 -14.12
N ASN A 154 4.59 -10.69 -13.74
CA ASN A 154 4.19 -9.29 -13.77
C ASN A 154 4.56 -8.59 -15.09
N ARG A 155 5.74 -8.86 -15.65
CA ARG A 155 6.32 -8.14 -16.80
C ARG A 155 6.22 -8.86 -18.13
N LEU A 156 6.10 -10.19 -18.14
CA LEU A 156 6.14 -10.98 -19.39
C LEU A 156 4.77 -11.55 -19.79
N ASN A 157 3.72 -11.26 -19.02
CA ASN A 157 2.35 -11.63 -19.35
C ASN A 157 1.62 -10.49 -20.10
N LYS A 158 0.42 -10.81 -20.60
CA LYS A 158 -0.46 -9.80 -21.19
C LYS A 158 -0.87 -8.76 -20.13
N PRO A 159 -1.06 -7.49 -20.52
CA PRO A 159 -1.57 -6.46 -19.62
C PRO A 159 -2.93 -6.86 -19.06
N LEU A 160 -3.21 -6.41 -17.83
CA LEU A 160 -4.53 -6.56 -17.25
C LEU A 160 -5.55 -5.71 -18.01
N LYS A 161 -6.77 -6.25 -18.17
CA LYS A 161 -7.89 -5.60 -18.86
C LYS A 161 -8.10 -4.15 -18.40
N LEU A 162 -8.03 -3.93 -17.08
CA LEU A 162 -8.15 -2.61 -16.46
C LEU A 162 -7.23 -1.54 -17.10
N TYR A 163 -5.96 -1.87 -17.31
CA TYR A 163 -5.00 -0.91 -17.87
C TYR A 163 -5.26 -0.67 -19.36
N GLN A 164 -5.72 -1.68 -20.09
CA GLN A 164 -6.11 -1.53 -21.50
C GLN A 164 -7.33 -0.61 -21.63
N GLU A 165 -8.35 -0.80 -20.78
CA GLU A 165 -9.54 0.04 -20.74
C GLU A 165 -9.21 1.46 -20.29
N LEU A 166 -8.35 1.62 -19.29
CA LEU A 166 -7.87 2.93 -18.86
C LEU A 166 -7.14 3.66 -20.00
N LEU A 167 -6.29 2.97 -20.76
CA LEU A 167 -5.61 3.56 -21.92
C LEU A 167 -6.62 4.05 -22.95
N GLU A 168 -7.65 3.26 -23.26
CA GLU A 168 -8.73 3.65 -24.18
C GLU A 168 -9.44 4.93 -23.71
N THR A 169 -9.78 5.02 -22.42
CA THR A 169 -10.40 6.21 -21.82
C THR A 169 -9.48 7.45 -21.89
N MET A 170 -8.16 7.26 -21.93
CA MET A 170 -7.17 8.34 -21.99
C MET A 170 -6.74 8.76 -23.39
N LYS A 171 -7.09 8.02 -24.47
CA LYS A 171 -6.57 8.26 -25.85
C LYS A 171 -6.71 9.69 -26.34
N GLU A 172 -7.84 10.34 -26.05
CA GLU A 172 -8.15 11.71 -26.51
C GLU A 172 -7.80 12.79 -25.48
N LYS A 173 -7.13 12.43 -24.38
CA LYS A 173 -6.82 13.32 -23.26
C LYS A 173 -5.31 13.52 -23.16
N GLU A 174 -4.90 14.74 -22.79
CA GLU A 174 -3.52 14.95 -22.38
C GLU A 174 -3.32 14.42 -20.96
N TYR A 175 -2.51 13.37 -20.81
CA TYR A 175 -2.30 12.67 -19.56
C TYR A 175 -0.81 12.51 -19.22
N PHE A 176 -0.54 12.23 -17.96
CA PHE A 176 0.73 11.72 -17.45
C PHE A 176 0.46 10.74 -16.31
N VAL A 177 1.21 9.65 -16.24
CA VAL A 177 1.08 8.58 -15.25
C VAL A 177 2.23 8.69 -14.24
N LEU A 178 1.90 8.92 -12.98
CA LEU A 178 2.81 8.70 -11.85
C LEU A 178 2.40 7.41 -11.15
N THR A 179 3.33 6.50 -10.91
CA THR A 179 3.01 5.23 -10.23
C THR A 179 4.08 4.80 -9.22
N THR A 180 3.62 4.20 -8.12
CA THR A 180 4.47 3.49 -7.14
C THR A 180 4.54 2.00 -7.43
N ASN A 181 3.78 1.49 -8.39
CA ASN A 181 3.88 0.11 -8.83
C ASN A 181 5.13 -0.03 -9.72
N VAL A 182 5.71 -1.22 -9.68
CA VAL A 182 6.97 -1.58 -10.36
C VAL A 182 6.75 -2.73 -11.36
N ASP A 183 5.49 -3.10 -11.56
CA ASP A 183 5.03 -4.27 -12.30
C ASP A 183 4.96 -4.05 -13.82
N GLY A 184 5.16 -2.82 -14.30
CA GLY A 184 5.17 -2.46 -15.70
C GLY A 184 3.81 -2.40 -16.40
N GLN A 185 2.68 -2.54 -15.69
CA GLN A 185 1.36 -2.71 -16.33
C GLN A 185 0.99 -1.58 -17.29
N PHE A 186 1.33 -0.33 -16.99
CA PHE A 186 1.11 0.79 -17.91
C PHE A 186 1.89 0.64 -19.23
N GLU A 187 3.19 0.32 -19.16
CA GLU A 187 4.02 0.13 -20.35
C GLU A 187 3.50 -1.05 -21.19
N ILE A 188 3.27 -2.22 -20.58
CA ILE A 188 2.82 -3.40 -21.33
C ILE A 188 1.39 -3.27 -21.86
N ALA A 189 0.57 -2.38 -21.29
CA ALA A 189 -0.75 -2.04 -21.81
C ALA A 189 -0.69 -1.10 -23.03
N GLY A 190 0.46 -0.47 -23.30
CA GLY A 190 0.69 0.40 -24.45
C GLY A 190 0.59 1.89 -24.16
N PHE A 191 0.68 2.31 -22.88
CA PHE A 191 0.86 3.74 -22.57
C PHE A 191 2.19 4.24 -23.14
N ASN A 192 2.25 5.52 -23.51
CA ASN A 192 3.50 6.11 -23.99
C ASN A 192 4.51 6.18 -22.83
N ASN A 193 5.66 5.50 -22.98
CA ASN A 193 6.73 5.48 -21.97
C ASN A 193 7.24 6.87 -21.60
N ASP A 194 7.15 7.87 -22.48
CA ASP A 194 7.53 9.24 -22.17
C ASP A 194 6.54 9.96 -21.23
N LYS A 195 5.38 9.36 -21.00
CA LYS A 195 4.30 9.86 -20.14
C LYS A 195 4.13 9.04 -18.86
N ILE A 196 5.10 8.19 -18.52
CA ILE A 196 5.07 7.34 -17.31
C ILE A 196 6.25 7.74 -16.43
N PHE A 197 6.02 7.77 -15.12
CA PHE A 197 7.08 7.84 -14.12
C PHE A 197 6.84 6.81 -13.02
N ALA A 198 7.60 5.72 -13.07
CA ALA A 198 7.63 4.68 -12.04
C ALA A 198 8.67 5.03 -10.96
N ILE A 199 8.25 5.82 -9.98
CA ILE A 199 9.17 6.47 -9.03
C ILE A 199 9.87 5.48 -8.06
N GLN A 200 9.27 4.32 -7.84
CA GLN A 200 9.73 3.28 -6.90
C GLN A 200 10.59 2.18 -7.53
N GLY A 201 10.82 2.24 -8.85
CA GLY A 201 11.61 1.27 -9.59
C GLY A 201 10.79 0.51 -10.64
N ASP A 202 11.38 -0.55 -11.20
CA ASP A 202 10.78 -1.36 -12.26
C ASP A 202 11.39 -2.77 -12.27
N TYR A 203 10.53 -3.80 -12.25
CA TYR A 203 10.90 -5.20 -12.30
C TYR A 203 11.66 -5.62 -13.57
N SER A 204 11.71 -4.80 -14.62
CA SER A 204 12.53 -5.04 -15.81
C SER A 204 14.02 -4.86 -15.58
N PHE A 205 14.40 -4.28 -14.44
CA PHE A 205 15.77 -3.89 -14.18
C PHE A 205 16.31 -4.47 -12.88
N ILE A 206 17.60 -4.77 -12.90
CA ILE A 206 18.42 -5.06 -11.74
C ILE A 206 19.46 -3.96 -11.57
N GLN A 207 19.93 -3.80 -10.34
CA GLN A 207 20.92 -2.82 -9.92
C GLN A 207 22.00 -3.48 -9.07
N CYS A 208 23.11 -2.79 -8.82
CA CYS A 208 24.04 -3.24 -7.80
C CYS A 208 23.36 -3.20 -6.42
N GLU A 209 23.53 -4.26 -5.63
CA GLU A 209 22.98 -4.35 -4.26
C GLU A 209 23.50 -3.22 -3.34
N GLU A 210 24.70 -2.72 -3.62
CA GLU A 210 25.36 -1.65 -2.87
C GLU A 210 25.17 -0.27 -3.49
N GLY A 211 24.44 -0.15 -4.60
CA GLY A 211 24.27 1.13 -5.30
C GLY A 211 25.60 1.78 -5.72
N CYS A 212 26.62 1.00 -6.10
CA CYS A 212 27.98 1.55 -6.30
C CYS A 212 28.13 2.49 -7.51
N HIS A 213 27.14 2.55 -8.40
CA HIS A 213 27.10 3.44 -9.56
C HIS A 213 25.66 3.57 -10.08
N ASP A 214 25.36 4.69 -10.75
CA ASP A 214 24.00 5.05 -11.18
C ASP A 214 23.59 4.40 -12.51
N LYS A 215 23.59 3.06 -12.57
CA LYS A 215 23.20 2.31 -13.78
C LYS A 215 22.37 1.08 -13.47
N LEU A 216 21.28 0.96 -14.23
CA LEU A 216 20.38 -0.20 -14.25
C LEU A 216 20.71 -1.15 -15.41
N TYR A 217 20.39 -2.43 -15.21
CA TYR A 217 20.62 -3.49 -16.20
C TYR A 217 19.31 -4.20 -16.50
N ASN A 218 18.94 -4.26 -17.78
CA ASN A 218 17.71 -4.93 -18.19
C ASN A 218 17.85 -6.46 -17.99
N ASN A 219 16.85 -7.07 -17.38
CA ASN A 219 16.89 -8.47 -16.97
C ASN A 219 16.09 -9.42 -17.87
N LYS A 220 15.51 -8.96 -19.00
CA LYS A 220 14.59 -9.79 -19.81
C LYS A 220 15.21 -11.13 -20.24
N ASN A 221 16.37 -11.08 -20.90
CA ASN A 221 17.07 -12.29 -21.35
C ASN A 221 17.54 -13.15 -20.18
N MET A 222 17.98 -12.50 -19.09
CA MET A 222 18.38 -13.20 -17.86
C MET A 222 17.23 -13.98 -17.25
N VAL A 223 16.04 -13.37 -17.17
CA VAL A 223 14.83 -14.00 -16.62
C VAL A 223 14.40 -15.20 -17.46
N GLU A 224 14.41 -15.09 -18.78
CA GLU A 224 14.12 -16.22 -19.68
C GLU A 224 15.10 -17.39 -19.45
N GLU A 225 16.38 -17.09 -19.30
CA GLU A 225 17.43 -18.07 -19.03
C GLU A 225 17.31 -18.70 -17.63
N TRP A 226 17.04 -17.89 -16.60
CA TRP A 226 16.79 -18.34 -15.23
C TRP A 226 15.60 -19.30 -15.16
N ILE A 227 14.49 -18.97 -15.81
CA ILE A 227 13.29 -19.84 -15.84
C ILE A 227 13.61 -21.17 -16.52
N LYS A 228 14.29 -21.14 -17.67
CA LYS A 228 14.62 -22.33 -18.45
C LYS A 228 15.53 -23.29 -17.68
N ASN A 229 16.47 -22.75 -16.91
CA ASN A 229 17.50 -23.53 -16.22
C ASN A 229 17.20 -23.81 -14.75
N THR A 230 16.10 -23.29 -14.20
CA THR A 230 15.71 -23.53 -12.80
C THR A 230 15.45 -25.02 -12.56
N LYS A 231 16.10 -25.61 -11.55
CA LYS A 231 15.85 -26.96 -11.04
C LYS A 231 15.79 -26.94 -9.52
N ASN A 232 14.82 -27.63 -8.92
CA ASN A 232 14.64 -27.67 -7.46
C ASN A 232 14.66 -26.28 -6.80
N CYS A 233 13.94 -25.33 -7.40
CA CYS A 233 13.84 -23.93 -6.95
C CYS A 233 15.17 -23.15 -6.92
N LYS A 234 16.17 -23.56 -7.70
CA LYS A 234 17.48 -22.88 -7.81
C LYS A 234 17.88 -22.70 -9.27
N ILE A 235 18.42 -21.53 -9.61
CA ILE A 235 19.18 -21.35 -10.86
C ILE A 235 20.59 -21.93 -10.71
N PRO A 236 21.25 -22.31 -11.82
CA PRO A 236 22.69 -22.57 -11.83
C PRO A 236 23.50 -21.41 -11.25
N LYS A 237 24.57 -21.73 -10.52
CA LYS A 237 25.41 -20.75 -9.82
C LYS A 237 26.10 -19.76 -10.75
N ASP A 238 26.48 -20.23 -11.94
CA ASP A 238 27.07 -19.44 -13.02
C ASP A 238 26.10 -18.42 -13.63
N LEU A 239 24.79 -18.59 -13.43
CA LEU A 239 23.76 -17.64 -13.86
C LEU A 239 23.37 -16.62 -12.79
N VAL A 240 23.96 -16.68 -11.58
CA VAL A 240 23.74 -15.67 -10.54
C VAL A 240 24.40 -14.36 -11.00
N PRO A 241 23.62 -13.26 -11.15
CA PRO A 241 24.16 -12.01 -11.64
C PRO A 241 25.08 -11.34 -10.62
N LYS A 242 26.18 -10.78 -11.13
CA LYS A 242 27.15 -9.98 -10.37
C LYS A 242 27.27 -8.59 -10.97
N CYS A 243 27.55 -7.61 -10.11
CA CYS A 243 27.80 -6.25 -10.54
C CYS A 243 29.05 -6.22 -11.42
N PRO A 244 28.96 -5.73 -12.66
CA PRO A 244 30.11 -5.71 -13.57
C PRO A 244 31.15 -4.66 -13.18
N VAL A 245 30.86 -3.78 -12.22
CA VAL A 245 31.76 -2.73 -11.75
C VAL A 245 32.52 -3.16 -10.50
N CYS A 246 31.81 -3.62 -9.46
CA CYS A 246 32.43 -3.96 -8.17
C CYS A 246 32.48 -5.46 -7.86
N GLY A 247 31.91 -6.32 -8.71
CA GLY A 247 31.88 -7.77 -8.53
C GLY A 247 30.95 -8.30 -7.42
N LYS A 248 30.33 -7.43 -6.64
CA LYS A 248 29.35 -7.79 -5.59
C LYS A 248 28.02 -8.25 -6.19
N ASN A 249 27.05 -8.63 -5.36
CA ASN A 249 25.75 -9.11 -5.84
C ASN A 249 24.94 -7.99 -6.52
N MET A 250 23.95 -8.44 -7.28
CA MET A 250 22.89 -7.60 -7.82
C MET A 250 21.64 -7.68 -6.94
N GLU A 251 20.73 -6.74 -7.14
CA GLU A 251 19.40 -6.68 -6.55
C GLU A 251 18.38 -6.20 -7.59
N MET A 252 17.09 -6.48 -7.39
CA MET A 252 16.03 -5.85 -8.19
C MET A 252 16.00 -4.34 -7.98
N ASN A 253 15.67 -3.59 -9.02
CA ASN A 253 15.47 -2.15 -8.89
C ASN A 253 14.14 -1.85 -8.18
N LEU A 254 14.22 -1.76 -6.85
CA LEU A 254 13.10 -1.50 -5.95
C LEU A 254 13.55 -0.59 -4.82
N ARG A 255 12.80 0.49 -4.57
CA ARG A 255 13.12 1.40 -3.47
C ARG A 255 12.76 0.77 -2.13
N LYS A 256 13.73 0.13 -1.50
CA LYS A 256 13.61 -0.48 -0.17
C LYS A 256 14.64 0.03 0.85
N ASP A 257 15.71 0.69 0.39
CA ASP A 257 16.83 1.15 1.20
C ASP A 257 17.54 2.36 0.55
N ALA A 258 18.67 2.77 1.15
CA ALA A 258 19.49 3.88 0.67
C ALA A 258 20.31 3.55 -0.59
N ASN A 259 20.37 2.28 -1.02
CA ASN A 259 21.13 1.84 -2.19
C ASN A 259 20.27 1.82 -3.45
N PHE A 260 19.01 2.28 -3.42
CA PHE A 260 18.15 2.37 -4.59
C PHE A 260 18.82 3.21 -5.69
N VAL A 261 19.04 2.60 -6.86
CA VAL A 261 19.72 3.26 -7.97
C VAL A 261 18.73 4.05 -8.82
N GLN A 262 19.03 5.33 -9.03
CA GLN A 262 18.33 6.24 -9.93
C GLN A 262 19.23 6.54 -11.12
N ASP A 263 18.94 5.93 -12.28
CA ASP A 263 19.71 6.20 -13.50
C ASP A 263 19.21 7.47 -14.22
N GLU A 264 19.89 7.84 -15.32
CA GLU A 264 19.54 9.00 -16.14
C GLU A 264 18.05 9.01 -16.58
N LYS A 265 17.51 7.83 -16.91
CA LYS A 265 16.11 7.70 -17.34
C LYS A 265 15.13 8.02 -16.21
N TRP A 266 15.47 7.68 -14.96
CA TRP A 266 14.65 8.05 -13.81
C TRP A 266 14.54 9.57 -13.68
N TYR A 267 15.65 10.30 -13.81
CA TYR A 267 15.66 11.77 -13.74
C TYR A 267 14.95 12.41 -14.94
N ILE A 268 15.07 11.84 -16.14
CA ILE A 268 14.31 12.30 -17.32
C ILE A 268 12.79 12.15 -17.09
N GLN A 269 12.34 11.02 -16.55
CA GLN A 269 10.91 10.81 -16.24
C GLN A 269 10.42 11.74 -15.13
N ALA A 270 11.23 11.96 -14.09
CA ALA A 270 10.92 12.93 -13.03
C ALA A 270 10.75 14.34 -13.59
N LYS A 271 11.68 14.79 -14.45
CA LYS A 271 11.61 16.09 -15.11
C LYS A 271 10.37 16.22 -16.00
N ARG A 272 10.02 15.19 -16.77
CA ARG A 272 8.82 15.18 -17.61
C ARG A 272 7.54 15.29 -16.78
N TYR A 273 7.50 14.64 -15.62
CA TYR A 273 6.39 14.78 -14.67
C TYR A 273 6.29 16.22 -14.15
N GLU A 274 7.40 16.83 -13.73
CA GLU A 274 7.44 18.23 -13.30
C GLU A 274 6.99 19.19 -14.41
N GLU A 275 7.48 19.01 -15.64
CA GLU A 275 7.09 19.81 -16.81
C GLU A 275 5.60 19.66 -17.15
N PHE A 276 5.04 18.44 -17.01
CA PHE A 276 3.61 18.21 -17.20
C PHE A 276 2.79 18.98 -16.16
N LEU A 277 3.16 18.91 -14.88
CA LEU A 277 2.48 19.64 -13.81
C LEU A 277 2.56 21.15 -14.02
N GLU A 278 3.72 21.68 -14.40
CA GLU A 278 3.89 23.12 -14.67
C GLU A 278 2.97 23.59 -15.79
N LYS A 279 2.90 22.85 -16.90
CA LYS A 279 1.98 23.14 -18.01
C LYS A 279 0.51 23.02 -17.61
N ALA A 280 0.19 22.17 -16.63
CA ALA A 280 -1.16 21.94 -16.16
C ALA A 280 -1.64 23.00 -15.15
N LYS A 281 -0.75 23.71 -14.44
CA LYS A 281 -1.10 24.69 -13.40
C LYS A 281 -2.14 25.73 -13.84
N SER A 282 -2.03 26.23 -15.08
CA SER A 282 -2.94 27.24 -15.63
C SER A 282 -4.19 26.66 -16.28
N LYS A 283 -4.30 25.33 -16.42
CA LYS A 283 -5.41 24.61 -17.06
C LYS A 283 -6.36 24.00 -16.02
N LYS A 284 -7.44 23.38 -16.48
CA LYS A 284 -8.27 22.50 -15.63
C LYS A 284 -7.57 21.15 -15.53
N LEU A 285 -7.18 20.75 -14.33
CA LEU A 285 -6.46 19.51 -14.06
C LEU A 285 -7.37 18.54 -13.29
N VAL A 286 -7.42 17.30 -13.75
CA VAL A 286 -8.04 16.19 -13.00
C VAL A 286 -6.94 15.27 -12.53
N LEU A 287 -6.85 15.08 -11.22
CA LEU A 287 -5.98 14.11 -10.58
C LEU A 287 -6.78 12.83 -10.38
N LEU A 288 -6.50 11.78 -11.17
CA LEU A 288 -7.15 10.48 -11.04
C LEU A 288 -6.27 9.55 -10.19
N GLU A 289 -6.69 9.29 -8.96
CA GLU A 289 -6.01 8.41 -8.01
C GLU A 289 -6.73 7.06 -7.95
N ILE A 290 -6.02 5.97 -8.31
CA ILE A 290 -6.59 4.62 -8.34
C ILE A 290 -5.80 3.71 -7.40
N GLY A 291 -6.45 3.17 -6.37
CA GLY A 291 -5.88 2.14 -5.50
C GLY A 291 -4.70 2.57 -4.61
N VAL A 292 -4.46 3.88 -4.44
CA VAL A 292 -3.33 4.38 -3.65
C VAL A 292 -3.65 4.31 -2.15
N GLY A 293 -2.93 3.45 -1.43
CA GLY A 293 -3.05 3.29 0.02
C GLY A 293 -2.09 4.17 0.84
N PHE A 294 -1.85 3.77 2.09
CA PHE A 294 -1.01 4.50 3.06
C PHE A 294 0.39 3.92 3.29
N ASN A 295 0.86 3.02 2.41
CA ASN A 295 2.24 2.49 2.51
C ASN A 295 3.29 3.56 2.17
N THR A 296 3.04 4.36 1.13
CA THR A 296 3.92 5.48 0.70
C THR A 296 3.10 6.71 0.32
N PRO A 297 2.29 7.26 1.27
CA PRO A 297 1.29 8.27 0.96
C PRO A 297 1.90 9.61 0.53
N GLY A 298 3.15 9.87 0.88
CA GLY A 298 3.89 11.09 0.51
C GLY A 298 4.24 11.20 -0.99
N ILE A 299 4.00 10.16 -1.80
CA ILE A 299 4.35 10.17 -3.23
C ILE A 299 3.20 10.62 -4.12
N ILE A 300 2.00 10.07 -3.90
CA ILE A 300 0.82 10.36 -4.73
C ILE A 300 -0.28 10.97 -3.88
N ARG A 301 -0.69 10.27 -2.83
CA ARG A 301 -1.92 10.56 -2.07
C ARG A 301 -1.92 11.96 -1.44
N LEU A 302 -0.93 12.26 -0.60
CA LEU A 302 -0.83 13.56 0.06
C LEU A 302 -0.50 14.69 -0.92
N PRO A 303 0.43 14.51 -1.88
CA PRO A 303 0.66 15.52 -2.91
C PRO A 303 -0.59 15.86 -3.74
N PHE A 304 -1.40 14.87 -4.13
CA PHE A 304 -2.61 15.11 -4.91
C PHE A 304 -3.66 15.90 -4.11
N GLU A 305 -3.83 15.60 -2.83
CA GLU A 305 -4.69 16.38 -1.94
C GLU A 305 -4.18 17.83 -1.80
N GLN A 306 -2.88 18.02 -1.59
CA GLN A 306 -2.26 19.35 -1.51
C GLN A 306 -2.41 20.15 -2.80
N MET A 307 -2.17 19.53 -3.96
CA MET A 307 -2.36 20.16 -5.27
C MET A 307 -3.81 20.60 -5.47
N THR A 308 -4.76 19.76 -5.08
CA THR A 308 -6.19 20.08 -5.14
C THR A 308 -6.52 21.24 -4.21
N TYR A 309 -6.01 21.22 -2.97
CA TYR A 309 -6.21 22.29 -2.01
C TYR A 309 -5.72 23.64 -2.52
N HIS A 310 -4.48 23.71 -3.01
CA HIS A 310 -3.84 24.98 -3.41
C HIS A 310 -4.30 25.54 -4.76
N ASN A 311 -4.76 24.70 -5.69
CA ASN A 311 -5.18 25.17 -7.02
C ASN A 311 -6.67 24.92 -7.26
N LEU A 312 -7.46 26.01 -7.26
CA LEU A 312 -8.91 25.98 -7.49
C LEU A 312 -9.34 25.37 -8.84
N ARG A 313 -8.43 25.27 -9.82
CA ARG A 313 -8.68 24.63 -11.13
C ARG A 313 -8.38 23.13 -11.15
N THR A 314 -7.93 22.58 -10.02
CA THR A 314 -7.64 21.15 -9.86
C THR A 314 -8.78 20.46 -9.13
N SER A 315 -9.16 19.28 -9.63
CA SER A 315 -10.13 18.37 -9.03
C SER A 315 -9.50 16.99 -8.83
N LEU A 316 -9.91 16.31 -7.77
CA LEU A 316 -9.43 14.97 -7.42
C LEU A 316 -10.53 13.95 -7.66
N ILE A 317 -10.26 12.91 -8.43
CA ILE A 317 -11.09 11.72 -8.52
C ILE A 317 -10.34 10.58 -7.84
N ARG A 318 -10.90 10.02 -6.77
CA ARG A 318 -10.29 8.92 -6.03
C ARG A 318 -11.13 7.66 -6.17
N ILE A 319 -10.50 6.58 -6.61
CA ILE A 319 -11.06 5.23 -6.62
C ILE A 319 -10.29 4.42 -5.59
N ASN A 320 -10.89 4.24 -4.42
CA ASN A 320 -10.28 3.49 -3.33
C ASN A 320 -11.36 2.86 -2.44
N LYS A 321 -11.37 1.53 -2.36
CA LYS A 321 -12.36 0.76 -1.61
C LYS A 321 -12.41 1.10 -0.12
N ASP A 322 -11.24 1.21 0.51
CA ASP A 322 -11.13 1.29 1.97
C ASP A 322 -11.02 2.74 2.46
N TYR A 323 -10.41 3.61 1.64
CA TYR A 323 -10.16 5.01 1.99
C TYR A 323 -10.57 5.95 0.85
N PRO A 324 -11.87 6.04 0.51
CA PRO A 324 -12.33 6.83 -0.63
C PRO A 324 -12.29 8.34 -0.38
N PHE A 325 -12.36 8.81 0.87
CA PHE A 325 -12.49 10.23 1.19
C PHE A 325 -11.14 10.93 1.41
N ALA A 326 -11.12 12.25 1.32
CA ALA A 326 -9.99 13.13 1.63
C ALA A 326 -10.39 14.17 2.70
N SER A 327 -9.58 15.21 2.87
CA SER A 327 -9.84 16.30 3.80
C SER A 327 -11.07 17.14 3.39
N HIS A 328 -11.76 17.72 4.37
CA HIS A 328 -13.01 18.47 4.16
C HIS A 328 -12.81 19.71 3.28
N GLU A 329 -11.60 20.29 3.28
CA GLU A 329 -11.24 21.49 2.55
C GLU A 329 -11.31 21.32 1.02
N ILE A 330 -11.25 20.08 0.51
CA ILE A 330 -11.31 19.79 -0.92
C ILE A 330 -12.57 19.04 -1.35
N GLU A 331 -13.51 18.80 -0.43
CA GLU A 331 -14.70 17.95 -0.67
C GLU A 331 -15.51 18.43 -1.88
N ASN A 332 -15.71 19.75 -2.03
CA ASN A 332 -16.45 20.34 -3.15
C ASN A 332 -15.77 20.17 -4.53
N ARG A 333 -14.52 19.70 -4.57
CA ARG A 333 -13.74 19.48 -5.80
C ARG A 333 -13.20 18.05 -5.88
N MET A 334 -13.77 17.15 -5.09
CA MET A 334 -13.42 15.75 -5.05
C MET A 334 -14.62 14.89 -5.48
N ILE A 335 -14.33 13.84 -6.24
CA ILE A 335 -15.26 12.74 -6.50
C ILE A 335 -14.61 11.47 -5.97
N SER A 336 -15.36 10.68 -5.20
CA SER A 336 -14.84 9.50 -4.53
C SER A 336 -15.66 8.28 -4.88
N PHE A 337 -15.00 7.17 -5.16
CA PHE A 337 -15.60 5.87 -5.43
C PHE A 337 -14.97 4.81 -4.53
N ASN A 338 -15.82 3.92 -4.01
CA ASN A 338 -15.42 2.78 -3.17
C ASN A 338 -15.83 1.42 -3.77
N GLU A 339 -16.39 1.43 -4.97
CA GLU A 339 -16.83 0.28 -5.74
C GLU A 339 -15.65 -0.40 -6.47
N ASP A 340 -15.96 -1.48 -7.22
CA ASP A 340 -14.97 -2.18 -8.02
C ASP A 340 -14.37 -1.28 -9.10
N THR A 341 -13.03 -1.20 -9.12
CA THR A 341 -12.30 -0.32 -10.03
C THR A 341 -12.58 -0.65 -11.50
N ASN A 342 -12.75 -1.92 -11.88
CA ASN A 342 -13.01 -2.27 -13.28
C ASN A 342 -14.36 -1.71 -13.71
N ARG A 343 -15.40 -1.84 -12.88
CA ARG A 343 -16.73 -1.30 -13.18
C ARG A 343 -16.69 0.22 -13.36
N ILE A 344 -16.01 0.93 -12.46
CA ILE A 344 -15.91 2.39 -12.54
C ILE A 344 -15.20 2.81 -13.85
N ILE A 345 -14.12 2.12 -14.24
CA ILE A 345 -13.41 2.42 -15.50
C ILE A 345 -14.27 2.05 -16.72
N GLU A 346 -15.04 0.97 -16.68
CA GLU A 346 -16.00 0.59 -17.71
C GLU A 346 -17.08 1.67 -17.88
N ASP A 347 -17.69 2.13 -16.78
CA ASP A 347 -18.73 3.17 -16.77
C ASP A 347 -18.22 4.50 -17.33
N LEU A 348 -16.94 4.85 -17.09
CA LEU A 348 -16.32 6.07 -17.64
C LEU A 348 -16.21 6.06 -19.18
N LYS A 349 -16.39 4.91 -19.84
CA LYS A 349 -16.37 4.79 -21.30
C LYS A 349 -17.75 5.00 -21.92
N GLU A 350 -18.83 4.75 -21.16
CA GLU A 350 -20.19 4.94 -21.63
C GLU A 350 -20.49 6.45 -21.66
N LYS A 351 -20.71 7.00 -22.86
CA LYS A 351 -20.96 8.42 -23.10
C LYS A 351 -22.43 8.78 -22.96
#